data_AF-A0A2W5IFT1-F1
#
_entry.id   AF-A0A2W5IFT1-F1
#
_cell.length_a   1.000
_cell.length_b   1.000
_cell.length_c   1.000
_cell.angle_alpha   90.00
_cell.angle_beta   90.00
_cell.angle_gamma   90.00
#
_symmetry.space_group_name_H-M   'P 1'
#
loop_
_entity.id
_entity.type
_entity.pdbx_description
1 polymer ?
#
loop_
_entity_poly.entity_id
_entity_poly.type
_entity_poly.pdbx_seq_one_letter_code
_entity_poly.pdbx_strand_id
1 'polypeptide(L)'
;MFGFGKKKKKAAQKKSAVAEETSVKNASAEGTRDTSENSVDSVVTSTASSSNTGSQVPPQEGPFDESDGTITGLLDPDGEGLGILDFGAYAFVPPVNTQLQIESSEEQNLVVHVLSGQSNITIDAYAAPKTGGQWRFVASELADGLRNQGAKVSIQDGPWGREVIGSAAESVIRFIGVDGPRWMLRAVIVSSPAEAEQSAEIARTMLSHTVVRRGTNPMPARTPIPLVLPMEILEQIQAEQLRQQEDTKLAAEQARKRDAADNGEALQQFDQSES
;
A
#
# COMPACT_ATOMS: atom_id res chain seq x y z
N MET A 1 -58.99 38.77 28.08
CA MET A 1 -57.83 39.40 28.77
C MET A 1 -56.64 39.41 27.83
N PHE A 2 -55.54 40.05 28.24
CA PHE A 2 -54.21 40.09 27.61
C PHE A 2 -53.69 38.70 27.16
N GLY A 3 -52.74 38.56 26.22
CA GLY A 3 -52.06 39.58 25.41
C GLY A 3 -50.52 39.41 25.40
N PHE A 4 -49.93 39.38 24.19
CA PHE A 4 -48.48 39.27 23.91
C PHE A 4 -47.79 37.93 24.30
N GLY A 5 -46.68 37.54 23.65
CA GLY A 5 -45.92 38.25 22.60
C GLY A 5 -45.02 37.35 21.73
N LYS A 6 -44.57 37.90 20.59
CA LYS A 6 -43.66 37.26 19.62
C LYS A 6 -42.20 37.70 19.84
N LYS A 7 -41.23 36.81 19.60
CA LYS A 7 -39.92 37.06 18.93
C LYS A 7 -39.07 35.77 18.89
N LYS A 8 -37.98 35.64 18.11
CA LYS A 8 -37.69 35.78 16.66
C LYS A 8 -36.18 35.56 16.45
N LYS A 9 -35.72 35.14 15.24
CA LYS A 9 -34.30 34.96 14.80
C LYS A 9 -33.63 33.68 15.38
N LYS A 10 -32.63 33.05 14.73
CA LYS A 10 -32.06 33.10 13.34
C LYS A 10 -31.50 31.67 13.07
N ALA A 11 -31.74 30.98 11.95
CA ALA A 11 -31.18 31.13 10.60
C ALA A 11 -29.72 30.64 10.38
N ALA A 12 -29.57 29.40 9.89
CA ALA A 12 -28.57 28.86 8.94
C ALA A 12 -29.04 27.41 8.62
N GLN A 13 -29.51 27.00 7.45
CA GLN A 13 -29.05 27.06 6.04
C GLN A 13 -28.13 25.88 5.66
N LYS A 14 -28.57 25.16 4.62
CA LYS A 14 -28.00 23.97 3.93
C LYS A 14 -26.49 23.69 4.10
N LYS A 15 -26.17 22.39 4.12
CA LYS A 15 -25.35 21.79 3.03
C LYS A 15 -25.76 20.35 2.74
N SER A 16 -25.54 19.93 1.50
CA SER A 16 -25.74 18.58 0.98
C SER A 16 -24.39 18.00 0.58
N ALA A 17 -24.14 16.74 0.92
CA ALA A 17 -23.21 15.84 0.26
C ALA A 17 -24.04 14.59 -0.08
N VAL A 18 -24.38 14.32 -1.34
CA VAL A 18 -23.50 13.87 -2.44
C VAL A 18 -22.97 12.48 -2.15
N ALA A 19 -23.46 11.52 -2.95
CA ALA A 19 -22.86 10.20 -3.08
C ALA A 19 -21.76 10.28 -4.14
N GLU A 20 -20.75 9.42 -4.01
CA GLU A 20 -19.76 9.18 -5.05
C GLU A 20 -19.64 7.66 -5.26
N GLU A 21 -20.12 7.20 -6.40
CA GLU A 21 -19.90 5.85 -6.89
C GLU A 21 -18.58 5.81 -7.66
N THR A 22 -17.88 4.67 -7.65
CA THR A 22 -17.14 4.24 -8.85
C THR A 22 -16.91 2.75 -8.84
N SER A 23 -17.24 2.09 -9.96
CA SER A 23 -16.49 1.00 -10.62
C SER A 23 -15.53 0.11 -9.78
N VAL A 24 -15.64 -1.25 -9.68
CA VAL A 24 -16.22 -2.25 -10.63
C VAL A 24 -16.51 -3.73 -9.92
N LYS A 25 -17.47 -4.80 -9.94
CA LYS A 25 -18.58 -5.83 -10.55
C LYS A 25 -18.37 -7.12 -11.48
N ASN A 26 -18.69 -8.35 -11.01
CA ASN A 26 -19.30 -9.51 -11.77
C ASN A 26 -18.50 -10.60 -12.60
N ALA A 27 -18.21 -11.74 -11.94
CA ALA A 27 -18.46 -13.16 -12.36
C ALA A 27 -17.69 -13.96 -13.47
N SER A 28 -17.29 -15.20 -13.09
CA SER A 28 -17.48 -16.54 -13.73
C SER A 28 -17.05 -16.83 -15.20
N ALA A 29 -16.98 -18.05 -15.75
CA ALA A 29 -17.37 -19.45 -15.36
C ALA A 29 -16.48 -20.44 -16.20
N GLU A 30 -16.48 -21.78 -16.17
CA GLU A 30 -16.96 -22.90 -15.31
C GLU A 30 -16.33 -24.22 -15.85
N GLY A 31 -16.41 -25.41 -15.18
CA GLY A 31 -15.82 -26.64 -15.79
C GLY A 31 -15.75 -27.98 -15.03
N THR A 32 -16.85 -28.47 -14.43
CA THR A 32 -16.98 -29.77 -13.72
C THR A 32 -16.51 -31.03 -14.47
N ARG A 33 -15.91 -32.03 -13.75
CA ARG A 33 -16.15 -33.48 -13.96
C ARG A 33 -15.68 -34.38 -12.79
N ASP A 34 -16.09 -35.65 -12.82
CA ASP A 34 -16.16 -36.65 -11.74
C ASP A 34 -15.80 -38.06 -12.27
N THR A 35 -15.19 -38.94 -11.46
CA THR A 35 -15.36 -40.43 -11.45
C THR A 35 -14.48 -41.16 -10.41
N SER A 36 -15.13 -41.88 -9.48
CA SER A 36 -14.86 -43.25 -8.93
C SER A 36 -13.44 -43.89 -8.78
N GLU A 37 -13.15 -44.34 -7.55
CA GLU A 37 -12.67 -45.70 -7.10
C GLU A 37 -11.63 -46.50 -7.94
N ASN A 38 -10.53 -47.06 -7.37
CA ASN A 38 -10.55 -48.25 -6.49
C ASN A 38 -9.18 -48.57 -5.79
N SER A 39 -9.19 -49.49 -4.82
CA SER A 39 -8.09 -50.11 -4.02
C SER A 39 -7.22 -51.15 -4.79
N VAL A 40 -6.08 -51.72 -4.34
CA VAL A 40 -5.08 -51.50 -3.23
C VAL A 40 -3.78 -52.31 -3.53
N ASP A 41 -2.61 -51.84 -3.08
CA ASP A 41 -1.58 -52.57 -2.27
C ASP A 41 -0.35 -51.65 -2.15
N SER A 42 0.11 -51.17 -0.98
CA SER A 42 0.51 -51.80 0.30
C SER A 42 1.97 -52.27 0.34
N VAL A 43 2.80 -51.49 1.03
CA VAL A 43 3.94 -52.02 1.78
C VAL A 43 4.04 -51.24 3.10
N VAL A 44 4.30 -51.92 4.21
CA VAL A 44 4.13 -51.36 5.56
C VAL A 44 5.40 -51.58 6.39
N THR A 45 5.94 -50.51 6.95
CA THR A 45 6.96 -50.56 8.01
C THR A 45 6.49 -49.71 9.18
N SER A 46 6.10 -50.36 10.28
CA SER A 46 5.52 -49.70 11.45
C SER A 46 6.55 -49.50 12.56
N THR A 47 6.64 -48.28 13.10
CA THR A 47 7.24 -48.03 14.42
C THR A 47 6.23 -47.27 15.28
N ALA A 48 5.70 -47.96 16.28
CA ALA A 48 4.83 -47.42 17.33
C ALA A 48 5.66 -47.09 18.59
N SER A 49 5.27 -46.21 19.52
CA SER A 49 4.26 -45.14 19.54
C SER A 49 4.46 -44.33 20.84
N SER A 50 4.18 -43.02 20.84
CA SER A 50 3.71 -42.29 22.05
C SER A 50 3.17 -40.89 21.71
N SER A 51 2.08 -40.51 22.39
CA SER A 51 1.46 -39.17 22.41
C SER A 51 2.37 -38.14 23.12
N ASN A 52 2.28 -36.83 22.91
CA ASN A 52 1.07 -35.99 22.77
C ASN A 52 1.43 -34.56 22.28
N THR A 53 0.41 -33.77 21.91
CA THR A 53 0.38 -32.28 21.84
C THR A 53 1.33 -31.52 20.89
N GLY A 54 0.76 -30.58 20.14
CA GLY A 54 1.45 -29.38 19.65
C GLY A 54 1.58 -29.29 18.13
N SER A 55 1.15 -28.17 17.55
CA SER A 55 1.23 -27.91 16.12
C SER A 55 2.66 -27.86 15.61
N GLN A 56 2.97 -28.63 14.55
CA GLN A 56 3.95 -28.20 13.56
C GLN A 56 3.21 -27.41 12.48
N VAL A 57 3.09 -26.10 12.69
CA VAL A 57 2.98 -25.16 11.58
C VAL A 57 4.32 -25.21 10.84
N PRO A 58 4.39 -25.12 9.50
CA PRO A 58 5.66 -24.87 8.81
C PRO A 58 6.33 -23.58 9.34
N PRO A 59 7.64 -23.37 9.13
CA PRO A 59 8.26 -22.08 9.42
C PRO A 59 7.45 -20.97 8.75
N GLN A 60 7.00 -19.97 9.51
CA GLN A 60 6.13 -18.93 8.96
C GLN A 60 6.90 -18.03 8.00
N GLU A 61 6.54 -18.08 6.73
CA GLU A 61 6.90 -17.10 5.71
C GLU A 61 6.04 -15.82 5.91
N GLY A 62 6.16 -15.20 7.09
CA GLY A 62 5.57 -13.93 7.49
C GLY A 62 4.06 -13.75 7.20
N PRO A 63 3.61 -12.48 7.07
CA PRO A 63 4.21 -11.30 7.69
C PRO A 63 4.38 -11.47 9.21
N PHE A 64 5.38 -10.80 9.77
CA PHE A 64 5.78 -10.91 11.18
C PHE A 64 5.27 -9.74 12.03
N ASP A 65 5.22 -9.92 13.35
CA ASP A 65 5.02 -8.85 14.32
C ASP A 65 6.37 -8.26 14.78
N GLU A 66 6.40 -6.97 15.14
CA GLU A 66 7.60 -6.34 15.71
C GLU A 66 8.12 -7.00 17.01
N SER A 67 7.31 -7.83 17.67
CA SER A 67 7.71 -8.61 18.86
C SER A 67 8.32 -9.98 18.55
N ASP A 68 8.33 -10.44 17.29
CA ASP A 68 8.95 -11.71 16.88
C ASP A 68 10.49 -11.64 16.85
N GLY A 69 11.07 -10.44 16.72
CA GLY A 69 12.52 -10.23 16.68
C GLY A 69 12.95 -8.87 16.15
N THR A 70 14.26 -8.64 16.06
CA THR A 70 14.81 -7.45 15.41
C THR A 70 14.50 -7.50 13.91
N ILE A 71 13.94 -6.41 13.36
CA ILE A 71 13.55 -6.30 11.94
C ILE A 71 14.66 -6.79 10.98
N THR A 72 15.90 -6.39 11.20
CA THR A 72 17.05 -6.84 10.40
C THR A 72 17.25 -8.36 10.41
N GLY A 73 16.97 -9.03 11.53
CA GLY A 73 17.08 -10.50 11.64
C GLY A 73 15.83 -11.26 11.17
N LEU A 74 14.74 -10.56 10.85
CA LEU A 74 13.50 -11.14 10.29
C LEU A 74 13.39 -10.93 8.77
N LEU A 75 14.06 -9.89 8.24
CA LEU A 75 13.94 -9.44 6.85
C LEU A 75 15.24 -9.57 6.02
N ASP A 76 16.27 -10.23 6.54
CA ASP A 76 17.52 -10.49 5.83
C ASP A 76 17.67 -11.99 5.50
N PRO A 77 17.12 -12.47 4.36
CA PRO A 77 17.33 -13.83 3.90
C PRO A 77 18.72 -14.01 3.27
N ASP A 78 19.15 -13.09 2.41
CA ASP A 78 20.39 -13.17 1.59
C ASP A 78 21.03 -11.78 1.29
N GLY A 79 20.56 -10.68 1.90
CA GLY A 79 21.14 -9.34 1.72
C GLY A 79 20.94 -8.62 0.38
N GLU A 80 20.40 -9.28 -0.67
CA GLU A 80 20.26 -8.67 -2.01
C GLU A 80 18.99 -7.81 -2.17
N GLY A 81 19.14 -6.48 -2.04
CA GLY A 81 18.06 -5.51 -2.28
C GLY A 81 18.49 -4.05 -2.08
N LEU A 82 17.53 -3.12 -2.04
CA LEU A 82 17.77 -1.70 -1.67
C LEU A 82 17.98 -1.49 -0.15
N GLY A 83 18.15 -2.57 0.60
CA GLY A 83 18.00 -2.58 2.06
C GLY A 83 16.54 -2.68 2.50
N ILE A 84 16.34 -2.74 3.82
CA ILE A 84 15.02 -2.77 4.45
C ILE A 84 14.47 -1.33 4.52
N LEU A 85 13.22 -1.14 4.14
CA LEU A 85 12.54 0.16 4.24
C LEU A 85 11.52 0.14 5.38
N ASP A 86 11.82 0.84 6.47
CA ASP A 86 10.96 0.97 7.65
C ASP A 86 10.08 2.22 7.56
N PHE A 87 8.80 2.02 7.24
CA PHE A 87 7.79 3.07 7.14
C PHE A 87 7.07 3.36 8.46
N GLY A 88 7.67 3.03 9.60
CA GLY A 88 7.13 3.28 10.94
C GLY A 88 6.04 2.29 11.36
N ALA A 89 5.02 2.07 10.54
CA ALA A 89 3.94 1.10 10.77
C ALA A 89 4.25 -0.32 10.30
N TYR A 90 5.13 -0.45 9.30
CA TYR A 90 5.65 -1.72 8.81
C TYR A 90 7.01 -1.48 8.15
N ALA A 91 7.82 -2.54 8.08
CA ALA A 91 9.09 -2.56 7.35
C ALA A 91 9.09 -3.73 6.38
N PHE A 92 9.62 -3.55 5.17
CA PHE A 92 9.69 -4.60 4.15
C PHE A 92 10.93 -4.48 3.26
N VAL A 93 11.26 -5.55 2.53
CA VAL A 93 12.28 -5.52 1.46
C VAL A 93 11.57 -5.26 0.12
N PRO A 94 11.91 -4.18 -0.62
CA PRO A 94 11.32 -3.92 -1.92
C PRO A 94 11.85 -4.93 -2.96
N PRO A 95 10.99 -5.52 -3.83
CA PRO A 95 11.43 -6.50 -4.81
C PRO A 95 12.40 -5.91 -5.84
N VAL A 96 13.34 -6.72 -6.32
CA VAL A 96 14.30 -6.32 -7.35
C VAL A 96 13.61 -5.79 -8.61
N ASN A 97 14.18 -4.75 -9.21
CA ASN A 97 13.66 -4.07 -10.42
C ASN A 97 12.26 -3.43 -10.27
N THR A 98 11.81 -3.14 -9.04
CA THR A 98 10.60 -2.32 -8.80
C THR A 98 10.95 -0.83 -8.63
N GLN A 99 9.96 0.03 -8.90
CA GLN A 99 10.05 1.46 -8.58
C GLN A 99 9.12 1.77 -7.39
N LEU A 100 9.60 2.60 -6.46
CA LEU A 100 8.80 3.07 -5.33
C LEU A 100 8.26 4.48 -5.62
N GLN A 101 6.96 4.65 -5.41
CA GLN A 101 6.27 5.94 -5.45
C GLN A 101 5.60 6.15 -4.10
N ILE A 102 5.94 7.27 -3.44
CA ILE A 102 5.41 7.60 -2.12
C ILE A 102 4.57 8.87 -2.28
N GLU A 103 3.27 8.74 -2.00
CA GLU A 103 2.33 9.85 -2.04
C GLU A 103 2.09 10.36 -0.62
N SER A 104 1.86 11.68 -0.48
CA SER A 104 1.58 12.32 0.81
C SER A 104 0.37 13.22 0.69
N SER A 105 -0.60 13.02 1.58
CA SER A 105 -1.79 13.88 1.71
C SER A 105 -1.48 15.17 2.48
N GLU A 106 -2.31 16.20 2.33
CA GLU A 106 -2.26 17.41 3.18
C GLU A 106 -2.37 17.07 4.68
N GLU A 107 -3.04 15.97 5.02
CA GLU A 107 -3.16 15.43 6.39
C GLU A 107 -1.92 14.65 6.87
N GLN A 108 -0.81 14.64 6.12
CA GLN A 108 0.41 13.87 6.37
C GLN A 108 0.23 12.33 6.39
N ASN A 109 -0.88 11.83 5.85
CA ASN A 109 -1.03 10.40 5.54
C ASN A 109 -0.15 10.08 4.33
N LEU A 110 0.89 9.24 4.51
CA LEU A 110 1.68 8.69 3.41
C LEU A 110 1.04 7.40 2.87
N VAL A 111 1.20 7.16 1.57
CA VAL A 111 0.84 5.90 0.90
C VAL A 111 2.05 5.42 0.09
N VAL A 112 2.36 4.13 0.18
CA VAL A 112 3.51 3.52 -0.52
C VAL A 112 3.01 2.63 -1.65
N HIS A 113 3.36 3.01 -2.88
CA HIS A 113 3.13 2.25 -4.10
C HIS A 113 4.42 1.61 -4.57
N VAL A 114 4.35 0.33 -4.91
CA VAL A 114 5.44 -0.45 -5.50
C VAL A 114 5.03 -0.82 -6.92
N LEU A 115 5.71 -0.25 -7.90
CA LEU A 115 5.43 -0.40 -9.32
C LEU A 115 6.30 -1.52 -9.89
N SER A 116 5.68 -2.46 -10.60
CA SER A 116 6.33 -3.58 -11.28
C SER A 116 5.60 -3.87 -12.60
N GLY A 117 6.27 -3.72 -13.74
CA GLY A 117 5.63 -3.80 -15.05
C GLY A 117 4.57 -2.71 -15.23
N GLN A 118 3.34 -3.10 -15.57
CA GLN A 118 2.16 -2.23 -15.63
C GLN A 118 1.33 -2.27 -14.33
N SER A 119 1.85 -2.91 -13.28
CA SER A 119 1.13 -3.19 -12.04
C SER A 119 1.61 -2.36 -10.86
N ASN A 120 0.68 -1.96 -10.01
CA ASN A 120 0.89 -1.18 -8.78
C ASN A 120 0.44 -2.00 -7.57
N ILE A 121 1.34 -2.18 -6.60
CA ILE A 121 1.09 -2.86 -5.34
C ILE A 121 1.15 -1.82 -4.22
N THR A 122 0.04 -1.60 -3.52
CA THR A 122 -0.06 -0.73 -2.36
C THR A 122 -0.15 -1.57 -1.08
N ILE A 123 0.59 -1.24 -0.03
CA ILE A 123 0.52 -1.94 1.27
C ILE A 123 0.05 -0.99 2.37
N ASP A 124 -0.98 -1.41 3.12
CA ASP A 124 -1.57 -0.71 4.25
C ASP A 124 -1.54 -1.58 5.51
N ALA A 125 -1.20 -1.00 6.66
CA ALA A 125 -1.36 -1.63 7.97
C ALA A 125 -2.51 -0.96 8.76
N TYR A 126 -3.39 -1.76 9.35
CA TYR A 126 -4.54 -1.33 10.15
C TYR A 126 -4.48 -1.90 11.56
N ALA A 127 -5.03 -1.20 12.55
CA ALA A 127 -5.23 -1.78 13.87
C ALA A 127 -6.40 -2.79 13.88
N ALA A 128 -6.19 -3.93 14.52
CA ALA A 128 -7.17 -5.01 14.64
C ALA A 128 -7.56 -5.30 16.11
N PRO A 129 -8.74 -5.92 16.34
CA PRO A 129 -9.12 -6.39 17.67
C PRO A 129 -8.14 -7.44 18.20
N LYS A 130 -8.07 -7.60 19.53
CA LYS A 130 -7.29 -8.69 20.17
C LYS A 130 -7.74 -10.11 19.77
N THR A 131 -8.92 -10.25 19.17
CA THR A 131 -9.45 -11.53 18.67
C THR A 131 -8.97 -11.90 17.27
N GLY A 132 -8.25 -11.00 16.58
CA GLY A 132 -7.95 -11.15 15.15
C GLY A 132 -9.22 -11.22 14.29
N GLY A 133 -9.08 -11.81 13.09
CA GLY A 133 -10.20 -12.10 12.19
C GLY A 133 -10.83 -10.89 11.49
N GLN A 134 -10.17 -9.71 11.49
CA GLN A 134 -10.66 -8.51 10.83
C GLN A 134 -10.66 -8.67 9.31
N TRP A 135 -9.61 -9.27 8.74
CA TRP A 135 -9.50 -9.48 7.29
C TRP A 135 -10.70 -10.24 6.74
N ARG A 136 -11.17 -11.28 7.45
CA ARG A 136 -12.34 -12.08 7.02
C ARG A 136 -13.61 -11.25 6.79
N PHE A 137 -13.82 -10.20 7.59
CA PHE A 137 -14.94 -9.26 7.41
C PHE A 137 -14.65 -8.24 6.31
N VAL A 138 -13.46 -7.61 6.34
CA VAL A 138 -13.04 -6.59 5.36
C VAL A 138 -13.02 -7.16 3.93
N ALA A 139 -12.54 -8.39 3.72
CA ALA A 139 -12.61 -9.10 2.45
C ALA A 139 -14.05 -9.29 1.94
N SER A 140 -15.01 -9.46 2.85
CA SER A 140 -16.43 -9.60 2.48
C SER A 140 -17.01 -8.24 2.06
N GLU A 141 -16.71 -7.18 2.81
CA GLU A 141 -17.09 -5.80 2.46
C GLU A 141 -16.44 -5.30 1.17
N LEU A 142 -15.17 -5.64 0.91
CA LEU A 142 -14.47 -5.32 -0.34
C LEU A 142 -15.08 -6.07 -1.52
N ALA A 143 -15.39 -7.35 -1.36
CA ALA A 143 -16.06 -8.14 -2.39
C ALA A 143 -17.45 -7.59 -2.72
N ASP A 144 -18.22 -7.14 -1.71
CA ASP A 144 -19.52 -6.51 -1.93
C ASP A 144 -19.40 -5.07 -2.47
N GLY A 145 -18.39 -4.31 -2.05
CA GLY A 145 -18.02 -3.03 -2.63
C GLY A 145 -17.82 -3.16 -4.15
N LEU A 146 -16.94 -4.07 -4.57
CA LEU A 146 -16.80 -4.44 -5.98
C LEU A 146 -18.15 -4.88 -6.57
N ARG A 147 -18.92 -5.81 -5.96
CA ARG A 147 -20.24 -6.23 -6.50
C ARG A 147 -21.28 -5.11 -6.64
N ASN A 148 -21.09 -3.93 -6.04
CA ASN A 148 -21.96 -2.78 -6.25
C ASN A 148 -21.58 -1.95 -7.49
N GLN A 149 -20.45 -2.21 -8.15
CA GLN A 149 -19.79 -1.33 -9.12
C GLN A 149 -19.75 -1.70 -10.67
N GLY A 150 -19.05 -2.75 -11.20
CA GLY A 150 -18.69 -2.98 -12.68
C GLY A 150 -17.71 -4.13 -13.27
N ALA A 151 -16.75 -4.76 -12.56
CA ALA A 151 -15.63 -5.75 -12.76
C ALA A 151 -15.57 -6.99 -11.82
N LYS A 152 -15.15 -8.11 -12.37
CA LYS A 152 -15.43 -9.50 -11.99
C LYS A 152 -15.00 -10.00 -10.61
N VAL A 153 -15.94 -10.00 -9.66
CA VAL A 153 -15.71 -10.49 -8.29
C VAL A 153 -15.64 -12.02 -8.22
N SER A 154 -14.47 -12.53 -7.87
CA SER A 154 -14.22 -13.91 -7.41
C SER A 154 -13.43 -13.90 -6.09
N ILE A 155 -13.37 -15.06 -5.44
CA ILE A 155 -12.58 -15.30 -4.23
C ILE A 155 -11.64 -16.46 -4.52
N GLN A 156 -10.39 -16.36 -4.09
CA GLN A 156 -9.37 -17.41 -4.18
C GLN A 156 -8.78 -17.62 -2.78
N ASP A 157 -8.45 -18.85 -2.41
CA ASP A 157 -7.70 -19.10 -1.17
C ASP A 157 -6.19 -18.92 -1.44
N GLY A 158 -5.57 -18.00 -0.71
CA GLY A 158 -4.13 -17.74 -0.70
C GLY A 158 -3.48 -18.11 0.65
N PRO A 159 -2.19 -17.81 0.85
CA PRO A 159 -1.42 -18.29 2.01
C PRO A 159 -2.00 -17.91 3.37
N TRP A 160 -2.59 -16.71 3.48
CA TRP A 160 -3.21 -16.19 4.71
C TRP A 160 -4.75 -16.28 4.69
N GLY A 161 -5.30 -17.10 3.79
CA GLY A 161 -6.73 -17.27 3.57
C GLY A 161 -7.26 -16.50 2.36
N ARG A 162 -8.53 -16.10 2.41
CA ARG A 162 -9.29 -15.62 1.25
C ARG A 162 -8.74 -14.30 0.69
N GLU A 163 -8.31 -14.32 -0.57
CA GLU A 163 -8.02 -13.17 -1.42
C GLU A 163 -9.28 -12.77 -2.22
N VAL A 164 -9.47 -11.47 -2.45
CA VAL A 164 -10.61 -10.94 -3.23
C VAL A 164 -10.10 -10.44 -4.59
N ILE A 165 -10.70 -10.89 -5.68
CA ILE A 165 -10.30 -10.51 -7.04
C ILE A 165 -11.48 -9.81 -7.72
N GLY A 166 -11.22 -8.71 -8.43
CA GLY A 166 -12.13 -8.04 -9.37
C GLY A 166 -11.47 -7.86 -10.74
N SER A 167 -12.04 -8.32 -11.87
CA SER A 167 -11.47 -8.05 -13.22
C SER A 167 -12.40 -7.27 -14.16
N ALA A 168 -11.98 -6.06 -14.56
CA ALA A 168 -12.63 -5.26 -15.59
C ALA A 168 -12.29 -5.84 -16.98
N ALA A 169 -12.62 -5.10 -18.05
CA ALA A 169 -12.17 -5.45 -19.39
C ALA A 169 -10.64 -5.32 -19.55
N GLU A 170 -10.03 -4.33 -18.89
CA GLU A 170 -8.61 -3.95 -19.11
C GLU A 170 -7.76 -3.95 -17.82
N SER A 171 -8.34 -4.30 -16.66
CA SER A 171 -7.62 -4.31 -15.38
C SER A 171 -8.09 -5.41 -14.44
N VAL A 172 -7.20 -5.86 -13.55
CA VAL A 172 -7.50 -6.73 -12.40
C VAL A 172 -7.09 -6.02 -11.13
N ILE A 173 -8.00 -5.96 -10.15
CA ILE A 173 -7.72 -5.58 -8.77
C ILE A 173 -7.77 -6.82 -7.88
N ARG A 174 -6.70 -7.09 -7.13
CA ARG A 174 -6.62 -8.18 -6.15
C ARG A 174 -6.35 -7.58 -4.77
N PHE A 175 -7.11 -8.00 -3.76
CA PHE A 175 -6.87 -7.66 -2.36
C PHE A 175 -6.42 -8.90 -1.61
N ILE A 176 -5.24 -8.83 -1.01
CA ILE A 176 -4.68 -9.84 -0.11
C ILE A 176 -4.63 -9.22 1.29
N GLY A 177 -4.89 -9.99 2.34
CA GLY A 177 -4.79 -9.47 3.70
C GLY A 177 -4.48 -10.53 4.73
N VAL A 178 -3.86 -10.10 5.83
CA VAL A 178 -3.31 -10.93 6.90
C VAL A 178 -3.71 -10.35 8.25
N ASP A 179 -4.39 -11.13 9.08
CA ASP A 179 -4.65 -10.78 10.48
C ASP A 179 -3.46 -11.22 11.36
N GLY A 180 -2.87 -10.28 12.10
CA GLY A 180 -1.78 -10.52 13.04
C GLY A 180 -2.08 -10.00 14.46
N PRO A 181 -1.07 -9.95 15.37
CA PRO A 181 -1.24 -9.54 16.77
C PRO A 181 -1.75 -8.10 16.98
N ARG A 182 -3.08 -7.92 16.90
CA ARG A 182 -3.79 -6.63 16.99
C ARG A 182 -3.54 -5.68 15.82
N TRP A 183 -3.09 -6.21 14.68
CA TRP A 183 -3.01 -5.52 13.40
C TRP A 183 -3.61 -6.38 12.28
N MET A 184 -3.89 -5.75 11.14
CA MET A 184 -4.25 -6.41 9.89
C MET A 184 -3.49 -5.70 8.76
N LEU A 185 -2.67 -6.45 8.02
CA LEU A 185 -1.89 -5.96 6.89
C LEU A 185 -2.66 -6.27 5.61
N ARG A 186 -2.69 -5.35 4.65
CA ARG A 186 -3.41 -5.49 3.38
C ARG A 186 -2.54 -5.07 2.21
N ALA A 187 -2.42 -5.93 1.20
CA ALA A 187 -1.94 -5.55 -0.12
C ALA A 187 -3.12 -5.31 -1.07
N VAL A 188 -3.06 -4.22 -1.84
CA VAL A 188 -3.94 -3.92 -2.96
C VAL A 188 -3.10 -3.94 -4.23
N ILE A 189 -3.37 -4.89 -5.12
CA ILE A 189 -2.68 -5.05 -6.40
C ILE A 189 -3.63 -4.58 -7.49
N VAL A 190 -3.23 -3.58 -8.28
CA VAL A 190 -3.91 -3.17 -9.52
C VAL A 190 -2.98 -3.50 -10.67
N SER A 191 -3.47 -4.25 -11.66
CA SER A 191 -2.66 -4.92 -12.68
C SER A 191 -3.40 -5.03 -14.01
N SER A 192 -2.69 -5.32 -15.10
CA SER A 192 -3.33 -5.79 -16.34
C SER A 192 -3.78 -7.25 -16.19
N PRO A 193 -4.79 -7.73 -16.94
CA PRO A 193 -5.20 -9.14 -16.91
C PRO A 193 -4.11 -10.15 -17.30
N ALA A 194 -3.01 -9.70 -17.92
CA ALA A 194 -1.86 -10.53 -18.27
C ALA A 194 -0.83 -10.64 -17.13
N GLU A 195 -0.66 -9.60 -16.31
CA GLU A 195 0.29 -9.57 -15.18
C GLU A 195 -0.34 -10.10 -13.86
N ALA A 196 -1.66 -10.21 -13.80
CA ALA A 196 -2.45 -10.33 -12.57
C ALA A 196 -2.05 -11.44 -11.56
N GLU A 197 -1.49 -12.57 -11.99
CA GLU A 197 -1.00 -13.59 -11.04
C GLU A 197 0.48 -13.38 -10.69
N GLN A 198 1.32 -12.95 -11.62
CA GLN A 198 2.72 -12.58 -11.34
C GLN A 198 2.78 -11.44 -10.30
N SER A 199 1.92 -10.42 -10.44
CA SER A 199 1.83 -9.34 -9.47
C SER A 199 1.21 -9.78 -8.13
N ALA A 200 0.42 -10.85 -8.11
CA ALA A 200 -0.06 -11.47 -6.89
C ALA A 200 1.05 -12.27 -6.18
N GLU A 201 1.87 -13.01 -6.93
CA GLU A 201 3.07 -13.68 -6.42
C GLU A 201 4.06 -12.67 -5.83
N ILE A 202 4.38 -11.59 -6.55
CA ILE A 202 5.23 -10.50 -6.03
C ILE A 202 4.64 -9.90 -4.74
N ALA A 203 3.33 -9.62 -4.71
CA ALA A 203 2.69 -9.08 -3.50
C ALA A 203 2.71 -10.08 -2.33
N ARG A 204 2.56 -11.39 -2.57
CA ARG A 204 2.71 -12.43 -1.55
C ARG A 204 4.15 -12.46 -1.03
N THR A 205 5.17 -12.43 -1.89
CA THR A 205 6.59 -12.36 -1.48
C THR A 205 6.90 -11.09 -0.67
N MET A 206 6.31 -9.95 -1.01
CA MET A 206 6.44 -8.73 -0.21
C MET A 206 5.81 -8.88 1.17
N LEU A 207 4.61 -9.47 1.26
CA LEU A 207 3.91 -9.73 2.52
C LEU A 207 4.69 -10.72 3.41
N SER A 208 5.24 -11.79 2.85
CA SER A 208 6.09 -12.75 3.61
C SER A 208 7.37 -12.12 4.14
N HIS A 209 7.90 -11.09 3.47
CA HIS A 209 9.03 -10.28 3.91
C HIS A 209 8.61 -8.89 4.42
N THR A 210 7.50 -8.82 5.17
CA THR A 210 7.07 -7.63 5.92
C THR A 210 7.03 -7.91 7.43
N VAL A 211 7.59 -7.00 8.25
CA VAL A 211 7.36 -6.92 9.71
C VAL A 211 6.41 -5.77 10.00
N VAL A 212 5.38 -5.98 10.81
CA VAL A 212 4.38 -4.97 11.16
C VAL A 212 4.61 -4.41 12.56
N ARG A 213 4.76 -3.08 12.64
CA ARG A 213 4.87 -2.30 13.88
C ARG A 213 3.53 -1.67 14.21
N ARG A 214 2.78 -2.34 15.09
CA ARG A 214 1.47 -1.85 15.57
C ARG A 214 1.61 -0.85 16.73
N GLY A 215 2.76 -0.83 17.39
CA GLY A 215 3.09 0.06 18.50
C GLY A 215 2.22 -0.17 19.75
N THR A 216 2.49 0.61 20.80
CA THR A 216 1.81 0.47 22.10
C THR A 216 0.51 1.27 22.20
N ASN A 217 0.41 2.40 21.49
CA ASN A 217 -0.67 3.38 21.63
C ASN A 217 -2.10 2.80 21.47
N PRO A 218 -3.10 3.33 22.20
CA PRO A 218 -4.50 2.95 21.99
C PRO A 218 -4.97 3.45 20.62
N MET A 219 -5.51 2.54 19.80
CA MET A 219 -6.02 2.84 18.47
C MET A 219 -7.29 2.00 18.25
N PRO A 220 -8.39 2.56 17.69
CA PRO A 220 -9.58 1.79 17.35
C PRO A 220 -9.28 0.71 16.30
N ALA A 221 -10.12 -0.33 16.26
CA ALA A 221 -10.04 -1.31 15.18
C ALA A 221 -10.48 -0.67 13.85
N ARG A 222 -9.82 -1.07 12.75
CA ARG A 222 -9.99 -0.57 11.36
C ARG A 222 -9.42 0.84 11.11
N THR A 223 -8.79 1.48 12.08
CA THR A 223 -8.00 2.69 11.87
C THR A 223 -6.67 2.33 11.19
N PRO A 224 -6.22 3.04 10.15
CA PRO A 224 -4.89 2.85 9.58
C PRO A 224 -3.81 3.23 10.60
N ILE A 225 -2.70 2.51 10.59
CA ILE A 225 -1.53 2.80 11.41
C ILE A 225 -0.68 3.82 10.62
N PRO A 226 -0.43 5.03 11.14
CA PRO A 226 0.24 6.08 10.38
C PRO A 226 1.64 5.69 9.91
N LEU A 227 1.92 5.90 8.62
CA LEU A 227 3.24 5.69 8.04
C LEU A 227 4.16 6.89 8.35
N VAL A 228 5.47 6.63 8.34
CA VAL A 228 6.55 7.60 8.49
C VAL A 228 7.50 7.44 7.32
N LEU A 229 8.07 8.54 6.80
CA LEU A 229 9.04 8.47 5.72
C LEU A 229 10.42 8.04 6.28
N PRO A 230 11.10 7.03 5.70
CA PRO A 230 12.46 6.66 6.08
C PRO A 230 13.43 7.86 5.97
N MET A 231 14.39 7.96 6.89
CA MET A 231 15.33 9.09 6.90
C MET A 231 16.22 9.10 5.66
N GLU A 232 16.56 7.92 5.15
CA GLU A 232 17.38 7.69 3.96
C GLU A 232 16.71 8.28 2.71
N ILE A 233 15.38 8.16 2.60
CA ILE A 233 14.59 8.73 1.51
C ILE A 233 14.42 10.25 1.73
N LEU A 234 14.19 10.68 2.98
CA LEU A 234 14.08 12.10 3.34
C LEU A 234 15.36 12.88 3.02
N GLU A 235 16.54 12.32 3.33
CA GLU A 235 17.84 12.92 3.01
C GLU A 235 18.09 13.01 1.50
N GLN A 236 17.74 11.97 0.73
CA GLN A 236 17.84 11.99 -0.73
C GLN A 236 16.97 13.09 -1.35
N ILE A 237 15.72 13.22 -0.89
CA ILE A 237 14.79 14.27 -1.35
C ILE A 237 15.32 15.67 -0.99
N GLN A 238 15.84 15.87 0.23
CA GLN A 238 16.43 17.15 0.63
C GLN A 238 17.68 17.50 -0.19
N ALA A 239 18.58 16.53 -0.42
CA ALA A 239 19.77 16.72 -1.23
C ALA A 239 19.43 17.07 -2.69
N GLU A 240 18.37 16.49 -3.26
CA GLU A 240 17.89 16.85 -4.59
C GLU A 240 17.25 18.24 -4.65
N GLN A 241 16.39 18.59 -3.68
CA GLN A 241 15.82 19.93 -3.58
C GLN A 241 16.89 21.02 -3.43
N LEU A 242 17.99 20.72 -2.72
CA LEU A 242 19.13 21.64 -2.61
C LEU A 242 19.83 21.82 -3.96
N ARG A 243 20.16 20.74 -4.69
CA ARG A 243 20.74 20.82 -6.04
C ARG A 243 19.88 21.66 -6.99
N GLN A 244 18.58 21.36 -7.07
CA GLN A 244 17.63 22.09 -7.93
C GLN A 244 17.54 23.58 -7.55
N GLN A 245 17.63 23.93 -6.26
CA GLN A 245 17.69 25.32 -5.82
C GLN A 245 19.02 26.01 -6.17
N GLU A 246 20.15 25.31 -6.10
CA GLU A 246 21.46 25.85 -6.48
C GLU A 246 21.55 26.09 -7.99
N ASP A 247 21.13 25.13 -8.82
CA ASP A 247 21.04 25.29 -10.27
C ASP A 247 20.13 26.48 -10.65
N THR A 248 18.97 26.61 -9.99
CA THR A 248 18.04 27.72 -10.20
C THR A 248 18.66 29.08 -9.80
N LYS A 249 19.41 29.14 -8.70
CA LYS A 249 20.13 30.36 -8.26
C LYS A 249 21.25 30.73 -9.23
N LEU A 250 22.04 29.75 -9.67
CA LEU A 250 23.14 29.95 -10.62
C LEU A 250 22.61 30.41 -11.98
N ALA A 251 21.53 29.82 -12.48
CA ALA A 251 20.86 30.27 -13.70
C ALA A 251 20.35 31.71 -13.59
N ALA A 252 19.73 32.07 -12.46
CA ALA A 252 19.24 33.43 -12.21
C ALA A 252 20.39 34.46 -12.09
N GLU A 253 21.54 34.09 -11.50
CA GLU A 253 22.71 34.96 -11.44
C GLU A 253 23.38 35.13 -12.82
N GLN A 254 23.48 34.05 -13.61
CA GLN A 254 23.99 34.11 -14.98
C GLN A 254 23.10 34.97 -15.90
N ALA A 255 21.77 34.89 -15.76
CA ALA A 255 20.84 35.76 -16.46
C ALA A 255 21.11 37.24 -16.12
N ARG A 256 21.08 37.59 -14.83
CA ARG A 256 21.36 38.96 -14.36
C ARG A 256 22.71 39.51 -14.83
N LYS A 257 23.75 38.68 -14.92
CA LYS A 257 25.07 39.08 -15.43
C LYS A 257 25.07 39.33 -16.94
N ARG A 258 24.27 38.60 -17.72
CA ARG A 258 24.06 38.89 -19.16
C ARG A 258 23.28 40.19 -19.34
N ASP A 259 22.17 40.34 -18.64
CA ASP A 259 21.32 41.54 -18.70
C ASP A 259 22.11 42.82 -18.33
N ALA A 260 22.99 42.72 -17.33
CA ALA A 260 23.85 43.82 -16.91
C ALA A 260 25.00 44.13 -17.90
N ALA A 261 25.50 43.13 -18.63
CA ALA A 261 26.51 43.33 -19.68
C ALA A 261 25.90 44.02 -20.91
N ASP A 262 24.75 43.52 -21.39
CA ASP A 262 24.03 44.03 -22.56
C ASP A 262 23.65 45.51 -22.40
N ASN A 263 23.09 45.89 -21.24
CA ASN A 263 22.82 47.29 -20.90
C ASN A 263 24.09 48.13 -20.69
N GLY A 264 25.20 47.52 -20.27
CA GLY A 264 26.48 48.19 -20.07
C GLY A 264 27.19 48.54 -21.38
N GLU A 265 27.15 47.64 -22.37
CA GLU A 265 27.71 47.88 -23.71
C GLU A 265 26.87 48.90 -24.49
N ALA A 266 25.53 48.84 -24.38
CA ALA A 266 24.64 49.82 -25.00
C ALA A 266 24.93 51.27 -24.57
N LEU A 267 25.23 51.49 -23.28
CA LEU A 267 25.57 52.83 -22.76
C LEU A 267 26.93 53.34 -23.26
N GLN A 268 27.91 52.46 -23.50
CA GLN A 268 29.24 52.86 -23.97
C GLN A 268 29.27 53.20 -25.47
N GLN A 269 28.39 52.60 -26.28
CA GLN A 269 28.31 52.93 -27.72
C GLN A 269 27.70 54.31 -28.00
N PHE A 270 26.84 54.83 -27.12
CA PHE A 270 26.32 56.20 -27.24
C PHE A 270 27.41 57.25 -26.94
N ASP A 271 28.17 57.09 -25.85
CA ASP A 271 29.19 58.05 -25.40
C ASP A 271 30.32 58.26 -26.43
N GLN A 272 30.68 57.22 -27.19
CA GLN A 272 31.70 57.31 -28.25
C GLN A 272 31.20 57.93 -29.58
N SER A 273 29.96 58.42 -29.65
CA SER A 273 29.36 58.95 -30.89
C SER A 273 29.30 60.49 -31.00
N GLU A 274 29.69 61.23 -29.95
CA GLU A 274 29.66 62.70 -29.90
C GLU A 274 31.06 63.36 -29.78
N SER A 275 32.11 62.78 -30.39
CA SER A 275 33.48 63.34 -30.41
C SER A 275 34.14 63.36 -31.80
#